data_AF-W7Q2C9-F1
#
_entry.id   AF-W7Q2C9-F1
#
_cell.length_a   1.000
_cell.length_b   1.000
_cell.length_c   1.000
_cell.angle_alpha   90.00
_cell.angle_beta   90.00
_cell.angle_gamma   90.00
#
_symmetry.space_group_name_H-M   'P 1'
#
loop_
_entity.id
_entity.type
_entity.pdbx_description
1 polymer ?
#
loop_
_entity_poly.entity_id
_entity_poly.type
_entity_poly.pdbx_seq_one_letter_code
_entity_poly.pdbx_strand_id
1 'polypeptide(L)'
;MLSQSSRSQYRRAEGYYHFLRTVRRIAFLEQWMVGEGVLFDESLSQKVYAVMPSDHGNEVQARRYFEKMPLPTALIHLDADAIQVVRQVRERELATGKLIPGHRGLNDEDLLRSTEASLDIARIGAECLHARGCAVLTLAASEAIDNNALKVCLFLENQSLK
;
A
#
# COMPACT_ATOMS: atom_id res chain seq x y z
N MET A 1 14.93 -10.79 28.87
CA MET A 1 13.85 -9.77 28.87
C MET A 1 14.50 -8.39 28.84
N LEU A 2 14.30 -7.59 27.79
CA LEU A 2 14.83 -6.21 27.73
C LEU A 2 14.04 -5.32 28.71
N SER A 3 14.75 -4.48 29.47
CA SER A 3 14.15 -3.50 30.39
C SER A 3 13.23 -2.52 29.64
N GLN A 4 12.22 -1.96 30.31
CA GLN A 4 11.30 -1.00 29.68
C GLN A 4 12.01 0.22 29.07
N SER A 5 13.14 0.65 29.65
CA SER A 5 13.98 1.73 29.13
C SER A 5 14.63 1.36 27.77
N SER A 6 15.15 0.13 27.65
CA SER A 6 15.80 -0.36 26.42
C SER A 6 14.80 -0.62 25.29
N ARG A 7 13.55 -0.97 25.61
CA ARG A 7 12.45 -1.02 24.61
C ARG A 7 12.12 0.36 24.03
N SER A 8 12.13 1.43 24.82
CA SER A 8 11.86 2.80 24.32
C SER A 8 13.01 3.36 23.48
N GLN A 9 14.25 2.97 23.79
CA GLN A 9 15.43 3.36 23.02
C GLN A 9 15.49 2.62 21.68
N TYR A 10 15.12 1.33 21.67
CA TYR A 10 15.02 0.54 20.45
C TYR A 10 13.98 1.11 19.47
N ARG A 11 12.77 1.43 19.95
CA ARG A 11 11.73 2.07 19.11
C ARG A 11 12.15 3.42 18.55
N ARG A 12 12.92 4.21 19.31
CA ARG A 12 13.48 5.48 18.82
C ARG A 12 14.53 5.26 17.74
N ALA A 13 15.43 4.29 17.93
CA ALA A 13 16.44 3.94 16.93
C ALA A 13 15.81 3.39 15.64
N GLU A 14 14.77 2.57 15.77
CA GLU A 14 13.97 2.06 14.65
C GLU A 14 13.25 3.19 13.90
N GLY A 15 12.64 4.13 14.62
CA GLY A 15 12.05 5.34 14.04
C GLY A 15 13.06 6.22 13.30
N TYR A 16 14.24 6.45 13.88
CA TYR A 16 15.34 7.18 13.22
C TYR A 16 15.86 6.46 11.98
N TYR A 17 15.99 5.13 12.03
CA TYR A 17 16.40 4.33 10.89
C TYR A 17 15.37 4.40 9.76
N HIS A 18 14.08 4.30 10.09
CA HIS A 18 13.00 4.46 9.11
C HIS A 18 13.01 5.87 8.49
N PHE A 19 13.17 6.91 9.30
CA PHE A 19 13.28 8.28 8.81
C PHE A 19 14.47 8.46 7.85
N LEU A 20 15.68 8.04 8.26
CA LEU A 20 16.89 8.13 7.42
C LEU A 20 16.74 7.35 6.11
N ARG A 21 16.12 6.17 6.18
CA ARG A 21 15.88 5.34 4.99
C ARG A 21 14.87 6.01 4.04
N THR A 22 13.85 6.68 4.57
CA THR A 22 12.88 7.46 3.78
C THR A 22 13.54 8.68 3.15
N VAL A 23 14.32 9.47 3.91
CA VAL A 23 15.04 10.64 3.38
C VAL A 23 16.02 10.23 2.28
N ARG A 24 16.76 9.13 2.45
CA ARG A 24 17.65 8.61 1.40
C ARG A 24 16.90 8.16 0.15
N ARG A 25 15.70 7.58 0.29
CA ARG A 25 14.85 7.25 -0.85
C ARG A 25 14.34 8.50 -1.55
N ILE A 26 13.91 9.51 -0.82
CA ILE A 26 13.45 10.79 -1.39
C ILE A 26 14.60 11.47 -2.14
N ALA A 27 15.77 11.61 -1.51
CA ALA A 27 16.94 12.22 -2.14
C ALA A 27 17.40 11.44 -3.40
N PHE A 28 17.29 10.11 -3.38
CA PHE A 28 17.54 9.28 -4.56
C PHE A 28 16.53 9.57 -5.68
N LEU A 29 15.24 9.64 -5.37
CA LEU A 29 14.20 9.97 -6.34
C LEU A 29 14.39 11.38 -6.92
N GLU A 30 14.69 12.38 -6.07
CA GLU A 30 14.90 13.77 -6.50
C GLU A 30 16.14 13.94 -7.39
N GLN A 31 17.24 13.22 -7.10
CA GLN A 31 18.47 13.34 -7.89
C GLN A 31 18.46 12.52 -9.19
N TRP A 32 17.75 11.40 -9.23
CA TRP A 32 17.85 10.45 -10.34
C TRP A 32 16.60 10.38 -11.23
N MET A 33 15.45 10.90 -10.80
CA MET A 33 14.19 10.75 -11.54
C MET A 33 13.65 12.03 -12.15
N VAL A 34 14.52 12.85 -12.74
CA VAL A 34 14.07 13.97 -13.58
C VAL A 34 13.52 13.40 -14.90
N GLY A 35 12.20 13.23 -14.99
CA GLY A 35 11.50 12.91 -16.24
C GLY A 35 11.01 11.47 -16.40
N GLU A 36 11.14 10.61 -15.39
CA GLU A 36 10.65 9.22 -15.45
C GLU A 36 9.39 9.00 -14.60
N GLY A 37 8.47 8.18 -15.12
CA GLY A 37 7.27 7.77 -14.38
C GLY A 37 7.62 6.80 -13.24
N VAL A 38 7.24 7.13 -12.00
CA VAL A 38 7.44 6.25 -10.85
C VAL A 38 6.19 5.40 -10.64
N LEU A 39 6.32 4.08 -10.77
CA LEU A 39 5.32 3.14 -10.24
C LEU A 39 5.71 2.75 -8.82
N PHE A 40 4.87 3.04 -7.84
CA PHE A 40 5.09 2.67 -6.45
C PHE A 40 3.80 2.17 -5.80
N ASP A 41 3.94 1.34 -4.77
CA ASP A 41 2.82 0.89 -3.95
C ASP A 41 2.39 2.00 -2.98
N GLU A 42 1.12 1.98 -2.57
CA GLU A 42 0.54 2.99 -1.66
C GLU A 42 1.34 3.13 -0.34
N SER A 43 2.08 2.08 0.04
CA SER A 43 3.01 2.09 1.17
C SER A 43 4.05 3.21 1.10
N LEU A 44 4.44 3.68 -0.09
CA LEU A 44 5.34 4.82 -0.25
C LEU A 44 4.64 6.13 0.11
N SER A 45 3.44 6.37 -0.42
CA SER A 45 2.63 7.55 -0.06
C SER A 45 2.29 7.59 1.42
N GLN A 46 2.01 6.44 2.04
CA GLN A 46 1.82 6.38 3.49
C GLN A 46 3.10 6.73 4.27
N LYS A 47 4.26 6.26 3.81
CA LYS A 47 5.55 6.59 4.47
C LYS A 47 5.94 8.05 4.34
N VAL A 48 5.53 8.72 3.27
CA VAL A 48 5.89 10.11 2.97
C VAL A 48 4.91 11.10 3.60
N TYR A 49 3.59 10.81 3.54
CA TYR A 49 2.56 11.79 3.89
C TYR A 49 1.80 11.49 5.18
N ALA A 50 1.49 10.22 5.48
CA ALA A 50 0.89 9.82 6.75
C ALA A 50 0.84 8.29 6.88
N VAL A 51 1.18 7.75 8.06
CA VAL A 51 0.87 6.35 8.38
C VAL A 51 -0.64 6.26 8.65
N MET A 52 -1.38 5.76 7.67
CA MET A 52 -2.82 5.57 7.76
C MET A 52 -3.12 4.24 8.48
N PRO A 53 -3.92 4.23 9.56
CA PRO A 53 -4.37 2.99 10.17
C PRO A 53 -5.31 2.23 9.20
N SER A 54 -5.04 0.94 8.97
CA SER A 54 -5.82 0.09 8.07
C SER A 54 -6.82 -0.81 8.81
N ASP A 55 -7.18 -0.46 10.04
CA ASP A 55 -8.14 -1.14 10.90
C ASP A 55 -9.55 -0.54 10.76
N HIS A 56 -10.57 -1.34 11.10
CA HIS A 56 -11.97 -0.91 11.06
C HIS A 56 -12.24 0.36 11.87
N GLY A 57 -13.16 1.19 11.38
CA GLY A 57 -13.55 2.43 12.05
C GLY A 57 -12.68 3.64 11.69
N ASN A 58 -11.74 3.48 10.75
CA ASN A 58 -10.87 4.55 10.26
C ASN A 58 -11.30 5.10 8.89
N GLU A 59 -12.52 4.82 8.44
CA GLU A 59 -13.02 5.20 7.11
C GLU A 59 -13.05 6.73 6.95
N VAL A 60 -13.41 7.46 8.00
CA VAL A 60 -13.42 8.93 8.01
C VAL A 60 -12.00 9.50 7.89
N GLN A 61 -11.04 8.89 8.56
CA GLN A 61 -9.63 9.26 8.53
C GLN A 61 -9.04 8.97 7.15
N ALA A 62 -9.37 7.81 6.58
CA ALA A 62 -8.98 7.43 5.22
C ALA A 62 -9.51 8.44 4.19
N ARG A 63 -10.81 8.77 4.24
CA ARG A 63 -11.38 9.80 3.34
C ARG A 63 -10.64 11.13 3.47
N ARG A 64 -10.45 11.62 4.70
CA ARG A 64 -9.70 12.86 4.96
C ARG A 64 -8.26 12.82 4.43
N TYR A 65 -7.59 11.67 4.52
CA TYR A 65 -6.25 11.48 3.97
C TYR A 65 -6.27 11.55 2.44
N PHE A 66 -7.10 10.73 1.79
CA PHE A 66 -7.17 10.67 0.32
C PHE A 66 -7.74 11.94 -0.32
N GLU A 67 -8.51 12.74 0.41
CA GLU A 67 -8.95 14.07 -0.01
C GLU A 67 -7.81 15.09 -0.06
N LYS A 68 -6.79 14.93 0.80
CA LYS A 68 -5.76 15.95 1.04
C LYS A 68 -4.37 15.58 0.53
N MET A 69 -4.09 14.29 0.34
CA MET A 69 -2.79 13.85 -0.17
C MET A 69 -2.53 14.45 -1.57
N PRO A 70 -1.26 14.65 -1.96
CA PRO A 70 -0.95 15.04 -3.34
C PRO A 70 -1.61 14.10 -4.35
N LEU A 71 -2.21 14.66 -5.39
CA LEU A 71 -2.95 13.89 -6.39
C LEU A 71 -1.94 13.17 -7.30
N PRO A 72 -1.92 11.82 -7.33
CA PRO A 72 -1.08 11.11 -8.29
C PRO A 72 -1.63 11.28 -9.70
N THR A 73 -0.75 11.16 -10.71
CA THR A 73 -1.14 11.17 -12.12
C THR A 73 -2.16 10.07 -12.43
N ALA A 74 -1.94 8.89 -11.86
CA ALA A 74 -2.79 7.73 -12.04
C ALA A 74 -2.72 6.78 -10.84
N LEU A 75 -3.75 5.96 -10.68
CA LEU A 75 -3.88 4.93 -9.67
C LEU A 75 -4.21 3.59 -10.32
N ILE A 76 -3.53 2.54 -9.87
CA ILE A 76 -3.91 1.15 -10.15
C ILE A 76 -4.54 0.61 -8.88
N HIS A 77 -5.83 0.32 -8.94
CA HIS A 77 -6.60 -0.27 -7.86
C HIS A 77 -6.81 -1.76 -8.15
N LEU A 78 -6.37 -2.62 -7.23
CA LEU A 78 -6.56 -4.07 -7.33
C LEU A 78 -7.75 -4.48 -6.45
N ASP A 79 -8.87 -4.79 -7.09
CA ASP A 79 -10.07 -5.28 -6.44
C ASP A 79 -9.92 -6.77 -6.14
N ALA A 80 -10.12 -7.16 -4.89
CA ALA A 80 -9.88 -8.52 -4.43
C ALA A 80 -10.92 -8.93 -3.39
N ASP A 81 -11.24 -10.22 -3.37
CA ASP A 81 -12.03 -10.83 -2.31
C ASP A 81 -11.15 -11.16 -1.10
N ALA A 82 -11.65 -10.88 0.11
CA ALA A 82 -10.87 -11.08 1.34
C ALA A 82 -10.52 -12.56 1.56
N ILE A 83 -11.44 -13.48 1.25
CA ILE A 83 -11.20 -14.92 1.38
C ILE A 83 -10.11 -15.36 0.39
N GLN A 84 -10.15 -14.86 -0.84
CA GLN A 84 -9.10 -15.09 -1.83
C GLN A 84 -7.73 -14.61 -1.32
N VAL A 85 -7.65 -13.40 -0.76
CA VAL A 85 -6.40 -12.82 -0.27
C VAL A 85 -5.85 -13.65 0.91
N VAL A 86 -6.69 -14.00 1.89
CA VAL A 86 -6.30 -14.86 3.01
C VAL A 86 -5.73 -16.18 2.50
N ARG A 87 -6.43 -16.83 1.56
CA ARG A 87 -5.96 -18.08 0.94
C ARG A 87 -4.57 -17.91 0.31
N GLN A 88 -4.37 -16.88 -0.51
CA GLN A 88 -3.08 -16.61 -1.16
C GLN A 88 -1.96 -16.33 -0.15
N VAL A 89 -2.25 -15.64 0.96
CA VAL A 89 -1.28 -15.39 2.03
C VAL A 89 -0.83 -16.71 2.66
N ARG A 90 -1.76 -17.63 2.93
CA ARG A 90 -1.47 -18.96 3.49
C ARG A 90 -0.73 -19.86 2.51
N GLU A 91 -1.13 -19.87 1.25
CA GLU A 91 -0.42 -20.61 0.20
C GLU A 91 1.04 -20.12 0.07
N ARG A 92 1.27 -18.80 0.13
CA ARG A 92 2.62 -18.22 0.14
C ARG A 92 3.41 -18.62 1.39
N GLU A 93 2.78 -18.60 2.55
CA GLU A 93 3.41 -19.01 3.81
C GLU A 93 3.86 -20.48 3.74
N LEU A 94 2.99 -21.36 3.25
CA LEU A 94 3.31 -22.77 3.04
C LEU A 94 4.43 -22.98 2.03
N ALA A 95 4.40 -22.25 0.90
CA ALA A 95 5.38 -22.41 -0.17
C ALA A 95 6.77 -21.85 0.16
N THR A 96 6.83 -20.75 0.94
CA THR A 96 8.07 -19.99 1.16
C THR A 96 8.57 -19.99 2.60
N GLY A 97 7.73 -20.42 3.55
CA GLY A 97 7.97 -20.26 4.99
C GLY A 97 8.00 -18.81 5.46
N LYS A 98 7.56 -17.84 4.64
CA LYS A 98 7.69 -16.41 4.92
C LYS A 98 6.34 -15.70 4.91
N LEU A 99 6.11 -14.94 5.99
CA LEU A 99 5.06 -13.94 6.10
C LEU A 99 5.64 -12.53 6.12
N ILE A 100 4.93 -11.61 5.46
CA ILE A 100 5.18 -10.18 5.63
C ILE A 100 4.89 -9.78 7.09
N PRO A 101 5.61 -8.78 7.65
CA PRO A 101 5.49 -8.44 9.06
C PRO A 101 4.06 -8.23 9.57
N GLY A 102 3.19 -7.60 8.77
CA GLY A 102 1.80 -7.34 9.14
C GLY A 102 0.90 -8.58 9.27
N HIS A 103 1.31 -9.75 8.76
CA HIS A 103 0.50 -10.98 8.83
C HIS A 103 0.96 -11.95 9.93
N ARG A 104 2.06 -11.63 10.62
CA ARG A 104 2.68 -12.56 11.58
C ARG A 104 1.85 -12.67 12.85
N GLY A 105 1.56 -13.90 13.26
CA GLY A 105 0.83 -14.18 14.50
C GLY A 105 -0.69 -13.96 14.40
N LEU A 106 -1.21 -13.63 13.22
CA LEU A 106 -2.65 -13.57 12.97
C LEU A 106 -3.18 -14.96 12.64
N ASN A 107 -4.24 -15.38 13.34
CA ASN A 107 -5.05 -16.52 12.91
C ASN A 107 -5.88 -16.15 11.66
N ASP A 108 -6.57 -17.12 11.07
CA ASP A 108 -7.32 -16.90 9.82
C ASP A 108 -8.47 -15.91 9.97
N GLU A 109 -9.14 -15.89 11.12
CA GLU A 109 -10.24 -14.96 11.39
C GLU A 109 -9.73 -13.51 11.55
N ASP A 110 -8.62 -13.33 12.28
CA ASP A 110 -7.96 -12.03 12.45
C ASP A 110 -7.40 -11.52 11.12
N LEU A 111 -6.79 -12.41 10.33
CA LEU A 111 -6.27 -12.08 9.01
C LEU A 111 -7.40 -11.70 8.05
N LEU A 112 -8.53 -12.41 8.09
CA LEU A 112 -9.71 -12.10 7.29
C LEU A 112 -10.25 -10.71 7.64
N ARG A 113 -10.53 -10.43 8.91
CA ARG A 113 -11.03 -9.10 9.36
C ARG A 113 -10.07 -7.97 8.99
N SER A 114 -8.77 -8.18 9.20
CA SER A 114 -7.74 -7.19 8.81
C SER A 114 -7.69 -6.96 7.31
N THR A 115 -7.94 -8.00 6.52
CA THR A 115 -7.95 -7.93 5.06
C THR A 115 -9.19 -7.18 4.57
N GLU A 116 -10.37 -7.48 5.11
CA GLU A 116 -11.62 -6.76 4.81
C GLU A 116 -11.47 -5.26 5.07
N ALA A 117 -10.94 -4.89 6.25
CA ALA A 117 -10.66 -3.50 6.59
C ALA A 117 -9.71 -2.84 5.57
N SER A 118 -8.64 -3.53 5.18
CA SER A 118 -7.67 -3.00 4.22
C SER A 118 -8.27 -2.81 2.83
N LEU A 119 -9.11 -3.74 2.38
CA LEU A 119 -9.82 -3.65 1.09
C LEU A 119 -10.83 -2.49 1.08
N ASP A 120 -11.54 -2.28 2.19
CA ASP A 120 -12.44 -1.13 2.33
C ASP A 120 -11.70 0.21 2.25
N ILE A 121 -10.56 0.31 2.93
CA ILE A 121 -9.72 1.52 2.89
C ILE A 121 -9.14 1.75 1.48
N ALA A 122 -8.71 0.67 0.79
CA ALA A 122 -8.24 0.75 -0.59
C ALA A 122 -9.33 1.25 -1.55
N ARG A 123 -10.56 0.74 -1.39
CA ARG A 123 -11.73 1.18 -2.16
C ARG A 123 -12.07 2.64 -1.91
N ILE A 124 -12.06 3.08 -0.64
CA ILE A 124 -12.22 4.50 -0.27
C ILE A 124 -11.17 5.36 -0.98
N GLY A 125 -9.91 4.92 -0.99
CA GLY A 125 -8.84 5.63 -1.67
C GLY A 125 -9.06 5.77 -3.17
N ALA A 126 -9.46 4.67 -3.84
CA ALA A 126 -9.78 4.68 -5.26
C ALA A 126 -10.94 5.64 -5.58
N GLU A 127 -12.04 5.58 -4.81
CA GLU A 127 -13.19 6.48 -4.96
C GLU A 127 -12.79 7.95 -4.79
N CYS A 128 -12.08 8.28 -3.69
CA CYS A 128 -11.67 9.64 -3.38
C CYS A 128 -10.73 10.21 -4.44
N LEU A 129 -9.74 9.43 -4.89
CA LEU A 129 -8.79 9.90 -5.89
C LEU A 129 -9.43 10.03 -7.28
N HIS A 130 -10.32 9.10 -7.65
CA HIS A 130 -11.10 9.23 -8.88
C HIS A 130 -11.96 10.50 -8.90
N ALA A 131 -12.66 10.78 -7.79
CA ALA A 131 -13.48 11.99 -7.64
C ALA A 131 -12.65 13.29 -7.71
N ARG A 132 -11.35 13.22 -7.38
CA ARG A 132 -10.41 14.34 -7.51
C ARG A 132 -9.79 14.48 -8.90
N GLY A 133 -10.20 13.64 -9.86
CA GLY A 133 -9.71 13.68 -11.24
C GLY A 133 -8.49 12.79 -11.53
N CYS A 134 -8.11 11.90 -10.60
CA CYS A 134 -7.07 10.91 -10.87
C CYS A 134 -7.58 9.87 -11.89
N ALA A 135 -6.74 9.51 -12.87
CA ALA A 135 -7.01 8.37 -13.73
C ALA A 135 -6.90 7.08 -12.90
N VAL A 136 -7.96 6.27 -12.85
CA VAL A 136 -7.98 5.02 -12.07
C VAL A 136 -8.19 3.82 -12.99
N LEU A 137 -7.25 2.88 -12.97
CA LEU A 137 -7.41 1.54 -13.54
C LEU A 137 -7.79 0.58 -12.41
N THR A 138 -8.98 0.00 -12.47
CA THR A 138 -9.37 -1.08 -11.55
C THR A 138 -9.15 -2.45 -12.21
N LEU A 139 -8.48 -3.35 -11.50
CA LEU A 139 -8.14 -4.70 -11.94
C LEU A 139 -8.72 -5.72 -10.96
N ALA A 140 -9.19 -6.86 -11.45
CA ALA A 140 -9.60 -7.96 -10.58
C ALA A 140 -8.38 -8.82 -10.20
N ALA A 141 -8.15 -9.01 -8.89
CA ALA A 141 -7.08 -9.85 -8.37
C ALA A 141 -7.23 -11.34 -8.72
N SER A 142 -8.44 -11.75 -9.12
CA SER A 142 -8.73 -13.11 -9.59
C SER A 142 -8.28 -13.36 -11.03
N GLU A 143 -7.98 -12.32 -11.80
CA GLU A 143 -7.46 -12.47 -13.16
C GLU A 143 -6.01 -12.97 -13.18
N ALA A 144 -5.63 -13.61 -14.29
CA ALA A 144 -4.27 -14.04 -14.53
C ALA A 144 -3.29 -12.85 -14.50
N ILE A 145 -2.12 -13.07 -13.89
CA ILE A 145 -1.09 -12.04 -13.70
C ILE A 145 -0.71 -11.38 -15.04
N ASP A 146 -0.53 -12.17 -16.10
CA ASP A 146 -0.13 -11.66 -17.42
C ASP A 146 -1.20 -10.73 -18.03
N ASN A 147 -2.49 -11.01 -17.80
CA ASN A 147 -3.58 -10.16 -18.28
C ASN A 147 -3.61 -8.83 -17.52
N ASN A 148 -3.47 -8.89 -16.18
CA ASN A 148 -3.39 -7.69 -15.36
C ASN A 148 -2.16 -6.84 -15.70
N ALA A 149 -1.00 -7.47 -15.94
CA ALA A 149 0.22 -6.79 -16.35
C ALA A 149 0.04 -6.06 -17.69
N LEU A 150 -0.56 -6.72 -18.68
CA LEU A 150 -0.84 -6.09 -19.98
C LEU A 150 -1.75 -4.86 -19.84
N LYS A 151 -2.83 -4.97 -19.04
CA LYS A 151 -3.73 -3.85 -18.77
C LYS A 151 -3.01 -2.68 -18.10
N VAL A 152 -2.11 -2.95 -17.16
CA VAL A 152 -1.27 -1.93 -16.52
C VAL A 152 -0.36 -1.24 -17.54
N CYS A 153 0.36 -1.99 -18.39
CA CYS A 153 1.24 -1.41 -19.40
C CYS A 153 0.48 -0.47 -20.35
N LEU A 154 -0.64 -0.94 -20.90
CA LEU A 154 -1.49 -0.13 -21.79
C LEU A 154 -2.05 1.10 -21.08
N PHE A 155 -2.42 0.98 -19.81
CA PHE A 155 -2.91 2.10 -19.03
C PHE A 155 -1.82 3.15 -18.81
N LEU A 156 -0.59 2.74 -18.46
CA LEU A 156 0.54 3.64 -18.23
C LEU A 156 0.96 4.37 -19.51
N GLU A 157 0.99 3.68 -20.66
CA GLU A 157 1.28 4.29 -21.97
C GLU A 157 0.31 5.44 -22.29
N ASN A 158 -0.97 5.29 -21.95
CA ASN A 158 -1.98 6.33 -22.14
C ASN A 158 -1.83 7.52 -21.17
N GLN A 159 -1.12 7.37 -20.05
CA GLN A 159 -0.87 8.46 -19.10
C GLN A 159 0.41 9.24 -19.43
N SER A 160 1.41 8.61 -20.04
CA SER A 160 2.67 9.27 -20.44
C SER A 160 2.54 10.21 -21.63
N LEU A 161 1.40 10.20 -22.33
CA LEU A 161 1.11 11.04 -23.49
C LEU A 161 0.38 12.36 -23.14
N LYS A 162 0.18 12.66 -21.85
CA LYS A 162 -0.43 13.90 -21.34
C LYS A 162 0.60 14.76 -20.64
#